data_AF-A0A6A4YAD3-F1
#
_entry.id   AF-A0A6A4YAD3-F1
#
_cell.length_a   1.000
_cell.length_b   1.000
_cell.length_c   1.000
_cell.angle_alpha   90.00
_cell.angle_beta   90.00
_cell.angle_gamma   90.00
#
_symmetry.space_group_name_H-M   'P 1'
#
loop_
_entity.id
_entity.type
_entity.pdbx_description
1 polymer ?
#
loop_
_entity_poly.entity_id
_entity_poly.type
_entity_poly.pdbx_seq_one_letter_code
_entity_poly.pdbx_strand_id
1 'polypeptide(L)'
;FSLDREQNAVEDANLALAKETLGAHEAILTIKKDIETLGAAHEEALSLLCQVQNAKLRHKTRDTFVKNLEAIYQLEQSYNSELQDAMVASATAAVRKTMSSGKKEVKAEAFKLALDILSEKDVDESKPDPVAAAFGKELRAFAEHLEAQQGTVVKLTEAEQKELEAGLDAFFKKIEVHAADLKAPKEIKVELL
;
A
#
# COMPACT_ATOMS: atom_id res chain seq x y z
N PHE A 1 -55.18 -41.01 72.90
CA PHE A 1 -55.72 -41.25 71.54
C PHE A 1 -55.83 -40.00 70.68
N SER A 2 -56.30 -38.83 71.16
CA SER A 2 -56.25 -37.59 70.37
C SER A 2 -54.86 -36.93 70.35
N LEU A 3 -54.19 -36.89 71.50
CA LEU A 3 -52.88 -36.25 71.67
C LEU A 3 -51.79 -36.87 70.78
N ASP A 4 -51.73 -38.20 70.70
CA ASP A 4 -50.71 -38.92 69.91
C ASP A 4 -50.91 -38.72 68.40
N ARG A 5 -52.16 -38.53 67.94
CA ARG A 5 -52.45 -38.22 66.53
C ARG A 5 -52.07 -36.79 66.16
N GLU A 6 -52.30 -35.84 67.07
CA GLU A 6 -51.88 -34.45 66.86
C GLU A 6 -50.36 -34.34 66.85
N GLN A 7 -49.66 -35.05 67.74
CA GLN A 7 -48.19 -35.09 67.73
C GLN A 7 -47.64 -35.69 66.43
N ASN A 8 -48.17 -36.83 65.98
CA ASN A 8 -47.75 -37.42 64.70
C ASN A 8 -48.03 -36.50 63.51
N ALA A 9 -49.16 -35.79 63.49
CA ALA A 9 -49.48 -34.84 62.41
C ALA A 9 -48.53 -33.63 62.40
N VAL A 10 -48.11 -33.15 63.57
CA VAL A 10 -47.11 -32.08 63.70
C VAL A 10 -45.72 -32.58 63.28
N GLU A 11 -45.34 -33.80 63.64
CA GLU A 11 -44.08 -34.41 63.23
C GLU A 11 -44.02 -34.64 61.71
N ASP A 12 -45.11 -35.11 61.10
CA ASP A 12 -45.21 -35.26 59.64
C ASP A 12 -45.14 -33.91 58.92
N ALA A 13 -45.79 -32.87 59.45
CA ALA A 13 -45.71 -31.52 58.92
C ALA A 13 -44.27 -30.95 59.01
N ASN A 14 -43.58 -31.21 60.13
CA ASN A 14 -42.19 -30.81 60.30
C ASN A 14 -41.24 -31.57 59.36
N LEU A 15 -41.47 -32.87 59.13
CA LEU A 15 -40.71 -33.67 58.17
C LEU A 15 -40.93 -33.20 56.73
N ALA A 16 -42.17 -32.81 56.37
CA ALA A 16 -42.46 -32.23 55.06
C ALA A 16 -41.73 -30.90 54.87
N LEU A 17 -41.78 -30.00 55.86
CA LEU A 17 -41.02 -28.75 55.88
C LEU A 17 -39.50 -28.98 55.78
N ALA A 18 -38.97 -29.97 56.50
CA ALA A 18 -37.54 -30.30 56.44
C ALA A 18 -37.12 -30.81 55.05
N LYS A 19 -37.97 -31.60 54.37
CA LYS A 19 -37.70 -32.06 53.01
C LYS A 19 -37.76 -30.92 51.99
N GLU A 20 -38.73 -30.02 52.13
CA GLU A 20 -38.87 -28.85 51.25
C GLU A 20 -37.68 -27.89 51.41
N THR A 21 -37.27 -27.63 52.66
CA THR A 21 -36.09 -26.79 52.93
C THR A 21 -34.80 -27.43 52.42
N LEU A 22 -34.65 -28.77 52.51
CA LEU A 22 -33.53 -29.50 51.92
C LEU A 22 -33.51 -29.39 50.39
N GLY A 23 -34.65 -29.58 49.72
CA GLY A 23 -34.77 -29.40 48.28
C GLY A 23 -34.44 -27.96 47.82
N ALA A 24 -34.87 -26.96 48.59
CA ALA A 24 -34.50 -25.57 48.35
C ALA A 24 -32.99 -25.34 48.49
N HIS A 25 -32.34 -25.93 49.49
CA HIS A 25 -30.88 -25.84 49.66
C HIS A 25 -30.11 -26.53 48.52
N GLU A 26 -30.56 -27.69 48.05
CA GLU A 26 -29.96 -28.37 46.89
C GLU A 26 -30.09 -27.54 45.61
N ALA A 27 -31.23 -26.90 45.39
CA ALA A 27 -31.43 -25.97 44.28
C ALA A 27 -30.46 -24.77 44.36
N ILE A 28 -30.29 -24.18 45.55
CA ILE A 28 -29.35 -23.07 45.77
C ILE A 28 -27.90 -23.51 45.49
N LEU A 29 -27.49 -24.71 45.91
CA LEU A 29 -26.15 -25.23 45.63
C LEU A 29 -25.94 -25.46 44.13
N THR A 30 -26.96 -25.97 43.45
CA THR A 30 -26.92 -26.15 41.99
C THR A 30 -26.76 -24.82 41.28
N ILE A 31 -27.57 -23.81 41.65
CA ILE A 31 -27.48 -22.45 41.09
C ILE A 31 -26.08 -21.85 41.31
N LYS A 32 -25.47 -22.03 42.51
CA LYS A 32 -24.11 -21.54 42.75
C LYS A 32 -23.09 -22.18 41.81
N LYS A 33 -23.18 -23.48 41.60
CA LYS A 33 -22.31 -24.20 40.67
C LYS A 33 -22.50 -23.71 39.22
N ASP A 34 -23.74 -23.46 38.82
CA ASP A 34 -24.05 -22.90 37.50
C ASP A 34 -23.46 -21.49 37.34
N ILE A 35 -23.54 -20.64 38.38
CA ILE A 35 -22.92 -19.30 38.37
C ILE A 35 -21.39 -19.39 38.22
N GLU A 36 -20.74 -20.31 38.92
CA GLU A 36 -19.28 -20.51 38.82
C GLU A 36 -18.88 -20.95 37.41
N THR A 37 -19.58 -21.92 36.84
CA THR A 37 -19.31 -22.39 35.47
C THR A 37 -19.61 -21.33 34.41
N LEU A 38 -20.68 -20.55 34.57
CA LEU A 38 -20.98 -19.41 33.72
C LEU A 38 -19.89 -18.33 33.81
N GLY A 39 -19.39 -18.06 35.01
CA GLY A 39 -18.31 -17.11 35.24
C GLY A 39 -17.04 -17.49 34.49
N ALA A 40 -16.63 -18.76 34.58
CA ALA A 40 -15.47 -19.28 33.85
C ALA A 40 -15.66 -19.18 32.32
N ALA A 41 -16.82 -19.59 31.81
CA ALA A 41 -17.13 -19.49 30.38
C ALA A 41 -17.14 -18.03 29.87
N HIS A 42 -17.61 -17.09 30.70
CA HIS A 42 -17.62 -15.67 30.36
C HIS A 42 -16.21 -15.08 30.32
N GLU A 43 -15.32 -15.47 31.25
CA GLU A 43 -13.93 -15.03 31.25
C GLU A 43 -13.17 -15.55 30.01
N GLU A 44 -13.38 -16.81 29.63
CA GLU A 44 -12.85 -17.38 28.39
C GLU A 44 -13.36 -16.65 27.14
N ALA A 45 -14.66 -16.35 27.09
CA ALA A 45 -15.27 -15.61 25.98
C ALA A 45 -14.71 -14.19 25.84
N LEU A 46 -14.49 -13.48 26.96
CA LEU A 46 -13.86 -12.15 26.95
C LEU A 46 -12.41 -12.21 26.47
N SER A 47 -11.64 -13.20 26.94
CA SER A 47 -10.27 -13.40 26.48
C SER A 47 -10.21 -13.63 24.97
N LEU A 48 -11.08 -14.50 24.45
CA LEU A 48 -11.18 -14.76 23.02
C LEU A 48 -11.59 -13.52 22.22
N LEU A 49 -12.56 -12.74 22.71
CA LEU A 49 -12.99 -11.50 22.08
C LEU A 49 -11.84 -10.50 21.96
N CYS A 50 -11.07 -10.32 23.03
CA CYS A 50 -9.87 -9.47 23.03
C CYS A 50 -8.84 -9.94 21.99
N GLN A 51 -8.59 -11.25 21.88
CA GLN A 51 -7.68 -11.80 20.88
C GLN A 51 -8.16 -11.54 19.45
N VAL A 52 -9.44 -11.79 19.17
CA VAL A 52 -10.04 -11.59 17.85
C VAL A 52 -10.03 -10.11 17.46
N GLN A 53 -10.35 -9.19 18.38
CA GLN A 53 -10.27 -7.76 18.10
C GLN A 53 -8.85 -7.29 17.84
N ASN A 54 -7.86 -7.75 18.61
CA ASN A 54 -6.45 -7.45 18.37
C ASN A 54 -5.99 -7.95 17.00
N ALA A 55 -6.36 -9.17 16.63
CA ALA A 55 -6.06 -9.71 15.31
C ALA A 55 -6.72 -8.88 14.19
N LYS A 56 -7.99 -8.50 14.35
CA LYS A 56 -8.72 -7.66 13.39
C LYS A 56 -8.05 -6.29 13.23
N LEU A 57 -7.62 -5.66 14.31
CA LEU A 57 -6.90 -4.37 14.26
C LEU A 57 -5.57 -4.51 13.51
N ARG A 58 -4.79 -5.57 13.79
CA ARG A 58 -3.53 -5.86 13.07
C ARG A 58 -3.74 -6.11 11.58
N HIS A 59 -4.80 -6.83 11.21
CA HIS A 59 -5.14 -7.05 9.81
C HIS A 59 -5.52 -5.74 9.13
N LYS A 60 -6.37 -4.91 9.76
CA LYS A 60 -6.76 -3.61 9.22
C LYS A 60 -5.55 -2.69 9.02
N THR A 61 -4.67 -2.58 10.00
CA THR A 61 -3.47 -1.74 9.86
C THR A 61 -2.55 -2.26 8.76
N ARG A 62 -2.31 -3.58 8.71
CA ARG A 62 -1.51 -4.20 7.65
C ARG A 62 -2.11 -3.94 6.26
N ASP A 63 -3.42 -4.11 6.10
CA ASP A 63 -4.09 -3.90 4.80
C ASP A 63 -3.97 -2.43 4.36
N THR A 64 -4.03 -1.47 5.29
CA THR A 64 -3.73 -0.06 4.99
C THR A 64 -2.29 0.12 4.53
N PHE A 65 -1.30 -0.45 5.23
CA PHE A 65 0.11 -0.35 4.81
C PHE A 65 0.36 -0.98 3.44
N VAL A 66 -0.23 -2.15 3.16
CA VAL A 66 -0.11 -2.82 1.86
C VAL A 66 -0.72 -1.96 0.75
N LYS A 67 -1.91 -1.39 0.96
CA LYS A 67 -2.51 -0.45 0.00
C LYS A 67 -1.63 0.78 -0.25
N ASN A 68 -1.01 1.31 0.80
CA ASN A 68 -0.12 2.46 0.67
C ASN A 68 1.13 2.11 -0.14
N LEU A 69 1.76 0.97 0.14
CA LEU A 69 2.94 0.50 -0.61
C LEU A 69 2.62 0.22 -2.07
N GLU A 70 1.48 -0.41 -2.36
CA GLU A 70 1.01 -0.63 -3.73
C GLU A 70 0.75 0.69 -4.46
N ALA A 71 0.16 1.68 -3.78
CA ALA A 71 -0.07 2.99 -4.37
C ALA A 71 1.25 3.71 -4.70
N ILE A 72 2.25 3.65 -3.82
CA ILE A 72 3.60 4.19 -4.07
C ILE A 72 4.23 3.48 -5.26
N TYR A 73 4.18 2.14 -5.29
CA TYR A 73 4.73 1.35 -6.39
C TYR A 73 4.15 1.75 -7.76
N GLN A 74 2.83 1.92 -7.85
CA GLN A 74 2.20 2.35 -9.10
C GLN A 74 2.58 3.77 -9.49
N LEU A 75 2.73 4.67 -8.52
CA LEU A 75 3.17 6.04 -8.76
C LEU A 75 4.61 6.08 -9.28
N GLU A 76 5.52 5.32 -8.67
CA GLU A 76 6.91 5.20 -9.14
C GLU A 76 6.98 4.61 -10.56
N GLN A 77 6.15 3.60 -10.83
CA GLN A 77 6.07 3.00 -12.16
C GLN A 77 5.58 4.01 -13.21
N SER A 78 4.56 4.82 -12.90
CA SER A 78 4.07 5.84 -13.84
C SER A 78 5.13 6.92 -14.09
N TYR A 79 5.80 7.41 -13.03
CA TYR A 79 6.85 8.41 -13.18
C TYR A 79 8.05 7.88 -13.98
N ASN A 80 8.45 6.62 -13.77
CA ASN A 80 9.53 6.03 -14.55
C ASN A 80 9.16 5.90 -16.04
N SER A 81 7.90 5.55 -16.35
CA SER A 81 7.40 5.56 -17.72
C SER A 81 7.42 6.96 -18.34
N GLU A 82 6.91 7.96 -17.63
CA GLU A 82 6.91 9.36 -18.09
C GLU A 82 8.33 9.89 -18.31
N LEU A 83 9.27 9.54 -17.42
CA LEU A 83 10.67 9.91 -17.54
C LEU A 83 11.33 9.25 -18.77
N GLN A 84 11.04 7.97 -19.03
CA GLN A 84 11.50 7.28 -20.23
C GLN A 84 10.93 7.92 -21.49
N ASP A 85 9.64 8.23 -21.52
CA ASP A 85 8.99 8.89 -22.67
C ASP A 85 9.59 10.28 -22.92
N ALA A 86 9.80 11.07 -21.86
CA ALA A 86 10.44 12.38 -21.96
C ALA A 86 11.89 12.29 -22.45
N MET A 87 12.65 11.30 -21.95
CA MET A 87 14.03 11.05 -22.37
C MET A 87 14.10 10.66 -23.85
N VAL A 88 13.23 9.74 -24.29
CA VAL A 88 13.14 9.32 -25.70
C VAL A 88 12.70 10.48 -26.58
N ALA A 89 11.71 11.27 -26.18
CA ALA A 89 11.24 12.43 -26.93
C ALA A 89 12.35 13.49 -27.10
N SER A 90 13.07 13.79 -26.02
CA SER A 90 14.22 14.71 -26.03
C SER A 90 15.34 14.21 -26.93
N ALA A 91 15.76 12.95 -26.78
CA ALA A 91 16.76 12.33 -27.62
C ALA A 91 16.34 12.31 -29.09
N THR A 92 15.06 12.01 -29.37
CA THR A 92 14.51 12.01 -30.73
C THR A 92 14.56 13.41 -31.34
N ALA A 93 14.20 14.46 -30.59
CA ALA A 93 14.27 15.84 -31.06
C ALA A 93 15.73 16.27 -31.34
N ALA A 94 16.67 15.91 -30.46
CA ALA A 94 18.09 16.19 -30.62
C ALA A 94 18.68 15.46 -31.84
N VAL A 95 18.40 14.16 -32.00
CA VAL A 95 18.80 13.36 -33.17
C VAL A 95 18.19 13.92 -34.45
N ARG A 96 16.91 14.34 -34.43
CA ARG A 96 16.28 14.98 -35.60
C ARG A 96 16.94 16.31 -35.96
N LYS A 97 17.36 17.10 -34.96
CA LYS A 97 18.09 18.35 -35.16
C LYS A 97 19.49 18.10 -35.73
N THR A 98 20.23 17.13 -35.19
CA THR A 98 21.56 16.77 -35.69
C THR A 98 21.49 16.15 -37.09
N MET A 99 20.48 15.34 -37.39
CA MET A 99 20.26 14.77 -38.71
C MET A 99 19.70 15.77 -39.74
N SER A 100 19.07 16.87 -39.32
CA SER A 100 18.65 17.95 -40.25
C SER A 100 19.75 18.98 -40.47
N SER A 101 20.56 19.31 -39.45
CA SER A 101 21.62 20.34 -39.52
C SER A 101 23.05 19.80 -39.70
N GLY A 102 23.25 18.48 -39.60
CA GLY A 102 24.57 17.85 -39.57
C GLY A 102 25.28 17.72 -40.92
N LYS A 103 26.54 17.25 -40.83
CA LYS A 103 27.46 17.03 -41.96
C LYS A 103 26.85 16.09 -43.00
N LYS A 104 27.06 16.39 -44.29
CA LYS A 104 26.52 15.63 -45.44
C LYS A 104 26.85 14.13 -45.40
N GLU A 105 28.01 13.77 -44.84
CA GLU A 105 28.52 12.39 -44.76
C GLU A 105 27.64 11.51 -43.85
N VAL A 106 27.34 11.97 -42.64
CA VAL A 106 26.49 11.26 -41.67
C VAL A 106 25.06 11.10 -42.19
N LYS A 107 24.55 12.12 -42.90
CA LYS A 107 23.25 12.03 -43.59
C LYS A 107 23.28 10.97 -44.69
N ALA A 108 24.30 10.97 -45.54
CA ALA A 108 24.41 10.03 -46.64
C ALA A 108 24.55 8.58 -46.17
N GLU A 109 25.26 8.35 -45.07
CA GLU A 109 25.38 7.03 -44.43
C GLU A 109 24.08 6.58 -43.78
N ALA A 110 23.40 7.46 -43.04
CA ALA A 110 22.09 7.16 -42.45
C ALA A 110 21.01 6.91 -43.53
N PHE A 111 21.02 7.68 -44.63
CA PHE A 111 20.11 7.47 -45.76
C PHE A 111 20.40 6.17 -46.51
N LYS A 112 21.69 5.81 -46.69
CA LYS A 112 22.07 4.53 -47.31
C LYS A 112 21.64 3.35 -46.45
N LEU A 113 21.88 3.40 -45.14
CA LEU A 113 21.44 2.36 -44.21
C LEU A 113 19.90 2.21 -44.23
N ALA A 114 19.16 3.33 -44.18
CA ALA A 114 17.70 3.30 -44.28
C ALA A 114 17.21 2.70 -45.61
N LEU A 115 17.89 3.00 -46.71
CA LEU A 115 17.58 2.44 -48.02
C LEU A 115 17.90 0.94 -48.10
N ASP A 116 19.01 0.50 -47.52
CA ASP A 116 19.41 -0.92 -47.48
C ASP A 116 18.46 -1.74 -46.59
N ILE A 117 17.98 -1.18 -45.45
CA ILE A 117 16.91 -1.77 -44.63
C ILE A 117 15.59 -1.86 -45.43
N LEU A 118 15.18 -0.78 -46.10
CA LEU A 118 13.92 -0.75 -46.87
C LEU A 118 13.95 -1.67 -48.10
N SER A 119 15.14 -2.02 -48.59
CA SER A 119 15.34 -2.91 -49.72
C SER A 119 15.61 -4.37 -49.32
N GLU A 120 15.38 -4.73 -48.05
CA GLU A 120 15.51 -6.09 -47.50
C GLU A 120 16.89 -6.75 -47.78
N LYS A 121 17.94 -5.94 -47.95
CA LYS A 121 19.30 -6.47 -47.97
C LYS A 121 19.71 -6.89 -46.57
N ASP A 122 20.49 -7.97 -46.45
CA ASP A 122 21.09 -8.37 -45.18
C ASP A 122 21.90 -7.21 -44.60
N VAL A 123 21.33 -6.59 -43.57
CA VAL A 123 21.96 -5.50 -42.84
C VAL A 123 22.94 -6.14 -41.87
N ASP A 124 24.22 -5.86 -42.09
CA ASP A 124 25.30 -6.35 -41.25
C ASP A 124 25.18 -5.71 -39.85
N GLU A 125 24.61 -6.43 -38.89
CA GLU A 125 24.40 -5.99 -37.49
C GLU A 125 25.72 -5.59 -36.78
N SER A 126 26.87 -5.96 -37.35
CA SER A 126 28.18 -5.59 -36.85
C SER A 126 28.58 -4.14 -37.17
N LYS A 127 27.90 -3.49 -38.14
CA LYS A 127 28.17 -2.10 -38.51
C LYS A 127 27.39 -1.14 -37.61
N PRO A 128 28.05 -0.10 -37.06
CA PRO A 128 27.41 0.84 -36.16
C PRO A 128 26.34 1.64 -36.92
N ASP A 129 25.08 1.52 -36.50
CA ASP A 129 24.00 2.37 -36.99
C ASP A 129 24.27 3.82 -36.54
N PRO A 130 24.48 4.76 -37.47
CA PRO A 130 24.78 6.15 -37.15
C PRO A 130 23.61 6.85 -36.43
N VAL A 131 22.37 6.38 -36.59
CA VAL A 131 21.20 6.88 -35.86
C VAL A 131 21.22 6.35 -34.44
N ALA A 132 21.41 5.04 -34.24
CA ALA A 132 21.54 4.45 -32.91
C ALA A 132 22.74 5.02 -32.12
N ALA A 133 23.87 5.27 -32.78
CA ALA A 133 25.03 5.92 -32.19
C ALA A 133 24.73 7.36 -31.76
N ALA A 134 23.92 8.10 -32.54
CA ALA A 134 23.48 9.45 -32.17
C ALA A 134 22.54 9.43 -30.96
N PHE A 135 21.58 8.49 -30.91
CA PHE A 135 20.73 8.27 -29.72
C PHE A 135 21.58 7.92 -28.49
N GLY A 136 22.51 6.96 -28.60
CA GLY A 136 23.37 6.56 -27.48
C GLY A 136 24.28 7.68 -26.97
N LYS A 137 24.62 8.67 -27.80
CA LYS A 137 25.37 9.85 -27.39
C LYS A 137 24.49 10.86 -26.65
N GLU A 138 23.30 11.16 -27.17
CA GLU A 138 22.35 12.09 -26.52
C GLU A 138 21.81 11.51 -25.20
N LEU A 139 21.56 10.20 -25.13
CA LEU A 139 21.15 9.52 -23.90
C LEU A 139 22.26 9.55 -22.83
N ARG A 140 23.53 9.38 -23.23
CA ARG A 140 24.66 9.57 -22.30
C ARG A 140 24.79 11.02 -21.84
N ALA A 141 24.64 11.99 -22.75
CA ALA A 141 24.67 13.40 -22.37
C ALA A 141 23.51 13.77 -21.43
N PHE A 142 22.34 13.16 -21.61
CA PHE A 142 21.21 13.31 -20.70
C PHE A 142 21.49 12.70 -19.33
N ALA A 143 22.11 11.51 -19.28
CA ALA A 143 22.57 10.89 -18.05
C ALA A 143 23.63 11.75 -17.33
N GLU A 144 24.64 12.24 -18.05
CA GLU A 144 25.66 13.16 -17.51
C GLU A 144 25.05 14.47 -17.00
N HIS A 145 24.00 14.99 -17.67
CA HIS A 145 23.28 16.17 -17.21
C HIS A 145 22.46 15.91 -15.94
N LEU A 146 21.82 14.74 -15.84
CA LEU A 146 21.13 14.31 -14.62
C LEU A 146 22.11 14.08 -13.46
N GLU A 147 23.27 13.46 -13.72
CA GLU A 147 24.37 13.28 -12.76
C GLU A 147 24.96 14.63 -12.33
N ALA A 148 25.10 15.59 -13.25
CA ALA A 148 25.55 16.94 -12.92
C ALA A 148 24.52 17.74 -12.09
N GLN A 149 23.24 17.41 -12.23
CA GLN A 149 22.16 17.99 -11.41
C GLN A 149 21.96 17.26 -10.08
N GLN A 150 22.64 16.13 -9.87
CA GLN A 150 22.61 15.39 -8.61
C GLN A 150 23.07 16.28 -7.44
N GLY A 151 22.24 16.36 -6.40
CA GLY A 151 22.49 17.19 -5.23
C GLY A 151 22.22 18.69 -5.42
N THR A 152 21.81 19.13 -6.61
CA THR A 152 21.37 20.53 -6.81
C THR A 152 19.93 20.73 -6.32
N VAL A 153 19.68 21.88 -5.70
CA VAL A 153 18.37 22.26 -5.18
C VAL A 153 17.62 23.01 -6.26
N VAL A 154 16.60 22.38 -6.83
CA VAL A 154 15.70 23.02 -7.80
C VAL A 154 14.56 23.68 -7.03
N LYS A 155 14.44 25.00 -7.19
CA LYS A 155 13.29 25.75 -6.69
C LYS A 155 12.11 25.50 -7.62
N LEU A 156 11.08 24.86 -7.12
CA LEU A 156 9.83 24.70 -7.85
C LEU A 156 9.15 26.06 -7.97
N THR A 157 8.72 26.41 -9.18
CA THR A 157 7.85 27.57 -9.40
C THR A 157 6.49 27.36 -8.75
N GLU A 158 5.74 28.44 -8.48
CA GLU A 158 4.42 28.34 -7.82
C GLU A 158 3.40 27.49 -8.62
N ALA A 159 3.56 27.41 -9.94
CA ALA A 159 2.72 26.58 -10.80
C ALA A 159 3.03 25.09 -10.60
N GLU A 160 4.31 24.72 -10.59
CA GLU A 160 4.77 23.35 -10.35
C GLU A 160 4.46 22.88 -8.93
N GLN A 161 4.52 23.79 -7.95
CA GLN A 161 4.09 23.49 -6.58
C GLN A 161 2.61 23.14 -6.52
N LYS A 162 1.73 23.91 -7.17
CA LYS A 162 0.29 23.63 -7.18
C LYS A 162 -0.07 22.35 -7.90
N GLU A 163 0.63 22.03 -8.98
CA GLU A 163 0.41 20.78 -9.72
C GLU A 163 0.87 19.57 -8.89
N LEU A 164 2.00 19.70 -8.19
CA LEU A 164 2.49 18.68 -7.25
C LEU A 164 1.59 18.54 -6.02
N GLU A 165 1.05 19.64 -5.47
CA GLU A 165 0.06 19.61 -4.38
C GLU A 165 -1.22 18.91 -4.83
N ALA A 166 -1.72 19.21 -6.04
CA ALA A 166 -2.90 18.54 -6.58
C ALA A 166 -2.66 17.03 -6.79
N GLY A 167 -1.46 16.64 -7.24
CA GLY A 167 -1.05 15.24 -7.36
C GLY A 167 -0.96 14.54 -6.01
N LEU A 168 -0.35 15.19 -5.01
CA LEU A 168 -0.26 14.69 -3.63
C LEU A 168 -1.65 14.55 -3.00
N ASP A 169 -2.53 15.53 -3.16
CA ASP A 169 -3.90 15.48 -2.65
C ASP A 169 -4.71 14.34 -3.30
N ALA A 170 -4.58 14.16 -4.61
CA ALA A 170 -5.21 13.05 -5.32
C ALA A 170 -4.68 11.69 -4.83
N PHE A 171 -3.37 11.60 -4.57
CA PHE A 171 -2.73 10.41 -4.01
C PHE A 171 -3.25 10.11 -2.59
N PHE A 172 -3.25 11.10 -1.69
CA PHE A 172 -3.76 10.96 -0.32
C PHE A 172 -5.24 10.58 -0.28
N LYS A 173 -6.04 11.14 -1.19
CA LYS A 173 -7.45 10.77 -1.36
C LYS A 173 -7.62 9.31 -1.81
N LYS A 174 -6.73 8.79 -2.67
CA LYS A 174 -6.75 7.40 -3.14
C LYS A 174 -6.39 6.39 -2.05
N ILE A 175 -5.55 6.77 -1.09
CA ILE A 175 -5.13 5.90 0.02
C ILE A 175 -5.99 6.06 1.30
N GLU A 176 -7.08 6.83 1.25
CA GLU A 176 -7.99 7.10 2.39
C GLU A 176 -7.27 7.62 3.65
N VAL A 177 -6.11 8.25 3.48
CA VAL A 177 -5.39 8.92 4.56
C VAL A 177 -5.77 10.40 4.51
N HIS A 178 -6.44 10.88 5.54
CA HIS A 178 -6.62 12.33 5.73
C HIS A 178 -5.24 12.94 6.02
N ALA A 179 -4.62 13.53 4.99
CA ALA A 179 -3.37 14.26 5.12
C ALA A 179 -3.61 15.46 6.05
N ALA A 180 -3.15 15.35 7.29
CA ALA A 180 -2.99 16.53 8.13
C ALA A 180 -1.80 17.32 7.57
N ASP A 181 -2.10 18.42 6.87
CA ASP A 181 -1.20 19.53 6.56
C ASP A 181 0.14 19.21 5.85
N LEU A 182 0.12 18.34 4.83
CA LEU A 182 1.29 18.16 3.95
C LEU A 182 1.23 19.14 2.78
N LYS A 183 2.04 20.21 2.85
CA LYS A 183 2.26 21.16 1.74
C LYS A 183 3.36 20.64 0.83
N ALA A 184 3.27 20.91 -0.48
CA ALA A 184 4.35 20.54 -1.38
C ALA A 184 5.65 21.25 -0.97
N PRO A 185 6.79 20.54 -1.02
CA PRO A 185 8.08 21.15 -0.72
C PRO A 185 8.37 22.27 -1.73
N LYS A 186 8.90 23.39 -1.23
CA LYS A 186 9.28 24.54 -2.07
C LYS A 186 10.57 24.31 -2.88
N GLU A 187 11.34 23.33 -2.44
CA GLU A 187 12.67 23.00 -2.95
C GLU A 187 12.79 21.48 -3.00
N ILE A 188 13.17 20.95 -4.17
CA ILE A 188 13.48 19.52 -4.33
C ILE A 188 14.99 19.42 -4.52
N LYS A 189 15.63 18.60 -3.70
CA LYS A 189 17.00 18.17 -3.93
C LYS A 189 16.95 16.98 -4.87
N VAL A 190 17.57 17.12 -6.04
CA VAL A 190 17.60 16.03 -7.02
C VAL A 190 18.51 14.93 -6.47
N GLU A 191 17.95 13.79 -6.09
CA GLU A 191 18.69 12.58 -5.73
C GLU A 191 18.43 11.53 -6.80
N LEU A 192 19.51 11.07 -7.44
CA LEU A 192 19.47 9.90 -8.32
C LEU A 192 19.39 8.65 -7.44
N LEU A 193 18.40 7.80 -7.71
CA LEU A 193 18.22 6.47 -7.11
C LEU A 193 19.29 5.48 -7.62
#